data_AF-A0A353IPP0-F1
#
_entry.id   AF-A0A353IPP0-F1
#
_cell.length_a   1.000
_cell.length_b   1.000
_cell.length_c   1.000
_cell.angle_alpha   90.00
_cell.angle_beta   90.00
_cell.angle_gamma   90.00
#
_symmetry.space_group_name_H-M   'P 1'
#
loop_
_entity.id
_entity.type
_entity.pdbx_description
1 polymer ?
#
loop_
_entity_poly.entity_id
_entity_poly.type
_entity_poly.pdbx_seq_one_letter_code
_entity_poly.pdbx_strand_id
1 'polypeptide(L)'
;FIEAALRDEPNDEIFMLLAKGKPLGQLLVFHAATATPLLQEVSLRPPRLCWLLGGKVAAIENGMVEDKGLAQRLRAICGGPAYRAWEEKARRVSEPINFDKLSVRELAAKWVAIASRSDVEIERDQHWYDLYDYQHELTAKEPSKALALVRAVLEIEDNPNLLGSSSAGMLEDLIPSEDGPVIDAVVALATRNPQFQDLLCGVWFDDLSPEVVARLTWARGHGQL
;
A
#
# COMPACT_ATOMS: atom_id res chain seq x y z
N PHE A 1 -24.55 3.26 22.97
CA PHE A 1 -23.83 2.01 22.64
C PHE A 1 -22.40 2.31 22.19
N ILE A 2 -22.21 3.19 21.18
CA ILE A 2 -20.89 3.63 20.69
C ILE A 2 -20.06 4.38 21.75
N GLU A 3 -20.67 5.25 22.55
CA GLU A 3 -19.96 6.03 23.58
C GLU A 3 -19.34 5.18 24.71
N ALA A 4 -19.91 4.01 25.00
CA ALA A 4 -19.40 3.10 26.03
C ALA A 4 -18.20 2.29 25.52
N ALA A 5 -18.21 1.90 24.25
CA ALA A 5 -17.08 1.24 23.58
C ALA A 5 -15.86 2.17 23.37
N LEU A 6 -16.04 3.48 23.60
CA LEU A 6 -15.05 4.53 23.42
C LEU A 6 -14.40 5.01 24.73
N ARG A 7 -14.61 4.33 25.86
CA ARG A 7 -14.01 4.71 27.16
C ARG A 7 -12.82 3.85 27.59
N ASP A 8 -12.85 2.56 27.30
CA ASP A 8 -11.75 1.64 27.64
C ASP A 8 -10.77 1.44 26.46
N GLU A 9 -9.64 0.78 26.73
CA GLU A 9 -8.63 0.38 25.73
C GLU A 9 -9.35 -0.27 24.53
N PRO A 10 -9.06 0.14 23.28
CA PRO A 10 -9.97 -0.07 22.17
C PRO A 10 -10.11 -1.55 21.85
N ASN A 11 -11.31 -1.95 21.43
CA ASN A 11 -11.45 -3.16 20.63
C ASN A 11 -10.81 -2.86 19.26
N ASP A 12 -9.53 -3.22 19.14
CA ASP A 12 -8.58 -2.75 18.12
C ASP A 12 -9.08 -2.97 16.68
N GLU A 13 -9.93 -3.96 16.42
CA GLU A 13 -10.25 -4.43 15.06
C GLU A 13 -11.13 -3.45 14.24
N ILE A 14 -12.23 -2.94 14.81
CA ILE A 14 -13.15 -2.01 14.12
C ILE A 14 -12.51 -0.61 13.98
N PHE A 15 -11.68 -0.21 14.94
CA PHE A 15 -11.02 1.09 14.93
C PHE A 15 -9.81 1.13 14.00
N MET A 16 -9.07 0.02 13.91
CA MET A 16 -8.06 -0.14 12.86
C MET A 16 -8.69 -0.15 11.48
N LEU A 17 -9.88 -0.74 11.29
CA LEU A 17 -10.60 -0.65 10.01
C LEU A 17 -11.02 0.78 9.62
N LEU A 18 -11.18 1.72 10.56
CA LEU A 18 -11.45 3.14 10.25
C LEU A 18 -10.17 3.97 10.07
N ALA A 19 -9.10 3.62 10.78
CA ALA A 19 -7.77 4.25 10.66
C ALA A 19 -7.02 3.81 9.39
N LYS A 20 -7.15 2.52 9.05
CA LYS A 20 -6.55 1.86 7.88
C LYS A 20 -7.49 1.64 6.72
N GLY A 21 -8.80 1.61 6.97
CA GLY A 21 -9.73 1.59 5.86
C GLY A 21 -9.42 2.82 5.03
N LYS A 22 -8.93 2.57 3.81
CA LYS A 22 -8.83 3.52 2.72
C LYS A 22 -9.83 4.68 2.84
N PRO A 23 -11.11 4.51 3.26
CA PRO A 23 -12.02 5.57 3.68
C PRO A 23 -11.42 6.83 4.29
N LEU A 24 -10.65 6.83 5.39
CA LEU A 24 -10.15 8.12 5.94
C LEU A 24 -9.14 8.77 5.00
N GLY A 25 -8.19 8.01 4.45
CA GLY A 25 -7.23 8.51 3.46
C GLY A 25 -7.93 9.02 2.20
N GLN A 26 -8.83 8.24 1.61
CA GLN A 26 -9.63 8.58 0.44
C GLN A 26 -10.57 9.75 0.70
N LEU A 27 -11.17 9.84 1.89
CA LEU A 27 -11.97 10.99 2.28
C LEU A 27 -11.13 12.27 2.31
N LEU A 28 -9.88 12.17 2.80
CA LEU A 28 -8.96 13.31 2.79
C LEU A 28 -8.40 13.61 1.40
N VAL A 29 -8.13 12.61 0.56
CA VAL A 29 -7.63 12.80 -0.81
C VAL A 29 -8.72 13.38 -1.71
N PHE A 30 -9.90 12.78 -1.73
CA PHE A 30 -10.96 13.12 -2.70
C PHE A 30 -11.97 14.15 -2.19
N HIS A 31 -12.11 14.31 -0.87
CA HIS A 31 -13.18 15.11 -0.25
C HIS A 31 -12.71 16.03 0.88
N ALA A 32 -11.44 16.46 0.85
CA ALA A 32 -10.84 17.30 1.89
C ALA A 32 -11.69 18.53 2.25
N ALA A 33 -12.22 19.24 1.26
CA ALA A 33 -12.98 20.48 1.44
C ALA A 33 -14.25 20.28 2.27
N THR A 34 -14.94 19.16 2.05
CA THR A 34 -16.15 18.80 2.80
C THR A 34 -15.82 18.15 4.14
N ALA A 35 -14.82 17.27 4.16
CA ALA A 35 -14.46 16.50 5.34
C ALA A 35 -13.79 17.34 6.44
N THR A 36 -12.90 18.28 6.07
CA THR A 36 -12.11 19.07 7.03
C THR A 36 -12.95 19.82 8.07
N PRO A 37 -13.96 20.65 7.72
CA PRO A 37 -14.76 21.35 8.72
C PRO A 37 -15.54 20.40 9.65
N LEU A 38 -16.03 19.28 9.12
CA LEU A 38 -16.72 18.26 9.91
C LEU A 38 -15.77 17.55 10.87
N LEU A 39 -14.58 17.19 10.41
CA LEU A 39 -13.54 16.58 11.24
C LEU A 39 -13.08 17.55 12.33
N GLN A 40 -12.97 18.86 12.05
CA GLN A 40 -12.69 19.86 13.06
C GLN A 40 -13.80 19.93 14.11
N GLU A 41 -15.07 20.00 13.72
CA GLU A 41 -16.19 20.04 14.67
C GLU A 41 -16.23 18.77 15.54
N VAL A 42 -16.07 17.61 14.91
CA VAL A 42 -16.06 16.34 15.62
C VAL A 42 -14.85 16.25 16.53
N SER A 43 -13.65 16.67 16.12
CA SER A 43 -12.41 16.57 16.91
C SER A 43 -12.46 17.31 18.25
N LEU A 44 -13.34 18.31 18.37
CA LEU A 44 -13.60 19.03 19.62
C LEU A 44 -14.28 18.15 20.69
N ARG A 45 -14.81 16.97 20.33
CA ARG A 45 -15.62 16.12 21.23
C ARG A 45 -14.89 14.86 21.71
N PRO A 46 -14.21 14.04 20.87
CA PRO A 46 -13.40 12.92 21.32
C PRO A 46 -11.89 13.16 21.08
N PRO A 47 -11.05 13.12 22.14
CA PRO A 47 -9.58 13.14 22.01
C PRO A 47 -9.02 12.06 21.06
N ARG A 48 -9.78 10.97 20.86
CA ARG A 48 -9.43 9.83 20.02
C ARG A 48 -9.40 10.13 18.52
N LEU A 49 -10.22 11.07 18.02
CA LEU A 49 -10.18 11.46 16.60
C LEU A 49 -8.90 12.25 16.28
N CYS A 50 -8.51 13.17 17.18
CA CYS A 50 -7.24 13.88 17.05
C CYS A 50 -6.07 12.90 17.00
N TRP A 51 -6.07 11.89 17.89
CA TRP A 51 -5.06 10.84 17.90
C TRP A 51 -4.99 10.08 16.56
N LEU A 52 -6.13 9.64 16.01
CA LEU A 52 -6.20 8.97 14.71
C LEU A 52 -5.68 9.83 13.55
N LEU A 53 -6.05 11.11 13.52
CA LEU A 53 -5.50 12.07 12.55
C LEU A 53 -3.99 12.25 12.71
N GLY A 54 -3.45 12.03 13.92
CA GLY A 54 -2.02 11.98 14.20
C GLY A 54 -1.27 10.96 13.33
N GLY A 55 -1.86 9.81 13.02
CA GLY A 55 -1.26 8.79 12.13
C GLY A 55 -1.22 9.19 10.65
N LYS A 56 -1.95 10.24 10.25
CA LYS A 56 -1.90 10.79 8.88
C LYS A 56 -1.09 12.09 8.78
N VAL A 57 -0.52 12.58 9.89
CA VAL A 57 0.15 13.89 9.91
C VAL A 57 1.27 14.00 8.87
N ALA A 58 2.09 12.95 8.71
CA ALA A 58 3.18 12.93 7.73
C ALA A 58 2.64 12.95 6.28
N ALA A 59 1.58 12.19 6.00
CA ALA A 59 0.95 12.19 4.68
C ALA A 59 0.30 13.55 4.36
N ILE A 60 -0.36 14.19 5.33
CA ILE A 60 -0.91 15.55 5.18
C ILE A 60 0.21 16.55 4.88
N GLU A 61 1.34 16.44 5.57
CA GLU A 61 2.52 17.29 5.35
C GLU A 61 3.18 17.08 3.98
N ASN A 62 3.10 15.85 3.45
CA ASN A 62 3.65 15.46 2.15
C ASN A 62 2.66 15.57 0.99
N GLY A 63 1.59 16.34 1.13
CA GLY A 63 0.72 16.70 0.02
C GLY A 63 -0.49 15.79 -0.23
N MET A 64 -0.86 14.92 0.74
CA MET A 64 -2.12 14.17 0.65
C MET A 64 -3.36 15.08 0.52
N VAL A 65 -3.26 16.34 0.96
CA VAL A 65 -4.27 17.38 0.78
C VAL A 65 -3.65 18.52 -0.02
N GLU A 66 -4.11 18.71 -1.26
CA GLU A 66 -3.54 19.71 -2.19
C GLU A 66 -3.71 21.16 -1.69
N ASP A 67 -4.86 21.46 -1.09
CA ASP A 67 -5.14 22.78 -0.52
C ASP A 67 -4.34 22.98 0.78
N LYS A 68 -3.36 23.89 0.72
CA LYS A 68 -2.46 24.20 1.83
C LYS A 68 -3.18 24.74 3.07
N GLY A 69 -4.28 25.47 2.89
CA GLY A 69 -5.09 26.00 3.98
C GLY A 69 -5.86 24.89 4.70
N LEU A 70 -6.43 23.94 3.95
CA LEU A 70 -7.06 22.74 4.51
C LEU A 70 -6.04 21.83 5.20
N ALA A 71 -4.87 21.62 4.58
CA ALA A 71 -3.78 20.85 5.19
C ALA A 71 -3.34 21.46 6.53
N GLN A 72 -3.18 22.79 6.59
CA GLN A 72 -2.84 23.49 7.84
C GLN A 72 -3.93 23.33 8.92
N ARG A 73 -5.21 23.43 8.53
CA ARG A 73 -6.36 23.25 9.43
C ARG A 73 -6.45 21.83 9.99
N LEU A 74 -6.18 20.82 9.16
CA LEU A 74 -6.12 19.43 9.60
C LEU A 74 -4.92 19.20 10.53
N ARG A 75 -3.75 19.74 10.20
CA ARG A 75 -2.55 19.64 11.05
C ARG A 75 -2.79 20.19 12.46
N ALA A 76 -3.53 21.29 12.58
CA ALA A 76 -3.85 21.91 13.87
C ALA A 76 -4.66 21.00 14.82
N ILE A 77 -5.40 20.02 14.28
CA ILE A 77 -6.18 19.06 15.06
C ILE A 77 -5.53 17.67 15.12
N CYS A 78 -4.42 17.45 14.43
CA CYS A 78 -3.70 16.17 14.45
C CYS A 78 -2.95 15.99 15.77
N GLY A 79 -3.25 14.93 16.50
CA GLY A 79 -2.57 14.48 17.71
C GLY A 79 -1.24 13.78 17.44
N GLY A 80 -0.44 14.29 16.50
CA GLY A 80 0.79 13.64 16.01
C GLY A 80 1.77 13.19 17.10
N PRO A 81 2.11 14.02 18.11
CA PRO A 81 2.99 13.60 19.20
C PRO A 81 2.45 12.41 20.01
N ALA A 82 1.15 12.39 20.31
CA ALA A 82 0.53 11.31 21.07
C ALA A 82 0.44 10.01 20.24
N TYR A 83 0.22 10.14 18.92
CA TYR A 83 0.27 9.00 18.00
C TYR A 83 1.67 8.39 17.93
N ARG A 84 2.71 9.22 17.71
CA ARG A 84 4.10 8.74 17.65
C ARG A 84 4.56 8.09 18.95
N ALA A 85 4.23 8.66 20.11
CA ALA A 85 4.58 8.06 21.40
C ALA A 85 3.91 6.68 21.60
N TRP A 86 2.69 6.49 21.11
CA TRP A 86 2.03 5.18 21.09
C TRP A 86 2.72 4.21 20.13
N GLU A 87 3.03 4.67 18.91
CA GLU A 87 3.70 3.88 17.88
C GLU A 87 5.09 3.40 18.35
N GLU A 88 5.89 4.29 18.92
CA GLU A 88 7.21 3.98 19.49
C GLU A 88 7.13 2.90 20.59
N LYS A 89 6.10 2.96 21.44
CA LYS A 89 5.87 1.97 22.49
C LYS A 89 5.38 0.63 21.94
N ALA A 90 4.61 0.66 20.86
CA ALA A 90 4.00 -0.51 20.24
C ALA A 90 4.92 -1.20 19.20
N ARG A 91 5.96 -0.51 18.74
CA ARG A 91 6.92 -1.00 17.74
C ARG A 91 7.64 -2.25 18.26
N ARG A 92 7.62 -3.32 17.47
CA ARG A 92 8.44 -4.50 17.74
C ARG A 92 9.88 -4.21 17.31
N VAL A 93 10.84 -4.48 18.20
CA VAL A 93 12.26 -4.49 17.82
C VAL A 93 12.52 -5.79 17.09
N SER A 94 12.58 -5.72 15.76
CA SER A 94 12.91 -6.84 14.89
C SER A 94 14.34 -6.70 14.38
N GLU A 95 15.06 -7.82 14.24
CA GLU A 95 16.37 -7.79 13.56
C GLU A 95 16.17 -7.39 12.09
N PRO A 96 16.97 -6.46 11.54
CA PRO A 96 16.86 -6.05 10.15
C PRO A 96 17.08 -7.22 9.19
N ILE A 97 16.27 -7.30 8.13
CA ILE A 97 16.44 -8.27 7.06
C ILE A 97 17.27 -7.65 5.96
N ASN A 98 18.36 -8.30 5.55
CA ASN A 98 19.10 -7.93 4.37
C ASN A 98 18.49 -8.62 3.14
N PHE A 99 17.51 -7.96 2.50
CA PHE A 99 16.77 -8.51 1.37
C PHE A 99 17.66 -8.78 0.14
N ASP A 100 18.71 -7.98 -0.07
CA ASP A 100 19.65 -8.16 -1.19
C ASP A 100 20.37 -9.51 -1.18
N LYS A 101 20.59 -10.07 0.01
CA LYS A 101 21.28 -11.36 0.18
C LYS A 101 20.37 -12.57 0.01
N LEU A 102 19.05 -12.36 -0.08
CA LEU A 102 18.10 -13.45 -0.24
C LEU A 102 18.07 -13.93 -1.69
N SER A 103 18.00 -15.24 -1.89
CA SER A 103 17.57 -15.78 -3.18
C SER A 103 16.13 -15.36 -3.50
N VAL A 104 15.74 -15.36 -4.76
CA VAL A 104 14.36 -15.00 -5.18
C VAL A 104 13.32 -15.85 -4.44
N ARG A 105 13.60 -17.14 -4.20
CA ARG A 105 12.70 -18.04 -3.47
C ARG A 105 12.56 -17.66 -2.00
N GLU A 106 13.66 -17.35 -1.33
CA GLU A 106 13.64 -16.89 0.06
C GLU A 106 12.96 -15.53 0.19
N LEU A 107 13.22 -14.63 -0.75
CA LEU A 107 12.60 -13.33 -0.82
C LEU A 107 11.08 -13.45 -1.02
N ALA A 108 10.60 -14.33 -1.91
CA ALA A 108 9.17 -14.60 -2.09
C ALA A 108 8.52 -15.12 -0.80
N ALA A 109 9.16 -16.10 -0.13
CA ALA A 109 8.66 -16.61 1.15
C ALA A 109 8.61 -15.54 2.24
N LYS A 110 9.62 -14.64 2.30
CA LYS A 110 9.63 -13.50 3.22
C LYS A 110 8.55 -12.48 2.87
N TRP A 111 8.39 -12.17 1.59
CA TRP A 111 7.35 -11.27 1.10
C TRP A 111 5.97 -11.75 1.54
N VAL A 112 5.63 -13.01 1.26
CA VAL A 112 4.35 -13.61 1.66
C VAL A 112 4.18 -13.59 3.18
N ALA A 113 5.20 -13.99 3.94
CA ALA A 113 5.12 -14.01 5.40
C ALA A 113 4.99 -12.62 6.05
N ILE A 114 5.48 -11.57 5.40
CA ILE A 114 5.34 -10.18 5.85
C ILE A 114 3.99 -9.63 5.42
N ALA A 115 3.60 -9.83 4.16
CA ALA A 115 2.34 -9.33 3.59
C ALA A 115 1.09 -10.04 4.16
N SER A 116 1.22 -11.28 4.63
CA SER A 116 0.13 -12.03 5.27
C SER A 116 -0.17 -11.58 6.71
N ARG A 117 0.66 -10.70 7.29
CA ARG A 117 0.47 -10.24 8.66
C ARG A 117 -0.81 -9.43 8.77
N SER A 118 -1.43 -9.48 9.95
CA SER A 118 -2.58 -8.63 10.20
C SER A 118 -2.18 -7.16 10.11
N ASP A 119 -3.18 -6.32 9.85
CA ASP A 119 -2.99 -4.89 9.77
C ASP A 119 -2.31 -4.29 11.03
N VAL A 120 -2.69 -4.77 12.21
CA VAL A 120 -2.08 -4.36 13.48
C VAL A 120 -0.61 -4.75 13.56
N GLU A 121 -0.27 -5.93 13.04
CA GLU A 121 1.11 -6.40 13.03
C GLU A 121 1.97 -5.58 12.07
N ILE A 122 1.46 -5.28 10.86
CA ILE A 122 2.14 -4.45 9.86
C ILE A 122 2.51 -3.07 10.41
N GLU A 123 1.60 -2.38 11.11
CA GLU A 123 1.89 -1.04 11.67
C GLU A 123 2.97 -1.08 12.76
N ARG A 124 3.09 -2.21 13.44
CA ARG A 124 4.05 -2.40 14.53
C ARG A 124 5.35 -3.03 14.04
N ASP A 125 5.47 -3.28 12.74
CA ASP A 125 6.51 -4.08 12.14
C ASP A 125 7.32 -3.30 11.11
N GLN A 126 8.58 -3.07 11.43
CA GLN A 126 9.51 -2.39 10.53
C GLN A 126 9.76 -3.19 9.25
N HIS A 127 9.61 -4.53 9.26
CA HIS A 127 9.86 -5.36 8.07
C HIS A 127 8.88 -5.06 6.93
N TRP A 128 7.65 -4.62 7.21
CA TRP A 128 6.73 -4.21 6.16
C TRP A 128 7.23 -2.99 5.41
N TYR A 129 7.66 -1.95 6.14
CA TYR A 129 8.19 -0.73 5.55
C TYR A 129 9.51 -0.99 4.82
N ASP A 130 10.43 -1.76 5.43
CA ASP A 130 11.70 -2.11 4.80
C ASP A 130 11.49 -2.94 3.51
N LEU A 131 10.51 -3.85 3.50
CA LEU A 131 10.14 -4.62 2.31
C LEU A 131 9.54 -3.73 1.22
N TYR A 132 8.69 -2.77 1.60
CA TYR A 132 8.07 -1.82 0.67
C TYR A 132 9.13 -0.92 0.02
N ASP A 133 10.05 -0.37 0.79
CA ASP A 133 11.14 0.44 0.25
C ASP A 133 12.05 -0.41 -0.65
N TYR A 134 12.37 -1.63 -0.21
CA TYR A 134 13.15 -2.58 -1.01
C TYR A 134 12.49 -2.91 -2.35
N GLN A 135 11.19 -3.19 -2.37
CA GLN A 135 10.49 -3.55 -3.61
C GLN A 135 10.51 -2.39 -4.62
N HIS A 136 10.34 -1.16 -4.14
CA HIS A 136 10.32 0.04 -4.98
C HIS A 136 11.71 0.29 -5.59
N GLU A 137 12.78 0.06 -4.84
CA GLU A 137 14.13 0.12 -5.39
C GLU A 137 14.41 -1.04 -6.37
N LEU A 138 13.90 -2.24 -6.07
CA LEU A 138 14.13 -3.44 -6.87
C LEU A 138 13.51 -3.31 -8.27
N THR A 139 12.28 -2.79 -8.38
CA THR A 139 11.61 -2.58 -9.68
C THR A 139 12.39 -1.61 -10.56
N ALA A 140 12.95 -0.54 -9.98
CA ALA A 140 13.75 0.44 -10.70
C ALA A 140 15.16 -0.07 -11.08
N LYS A 141 15.86 -0.76 -10.17
CA LYS A 141 17.28 -1.14 -10.34
C LYS A 141 17.48 -2.49 -11.01
N GLU A 142 16.62 -3.47 -10.72
CA GLU A 142 16.76 -4.85 -11.17
C GLU A 142 15.40 -5.43 -11.65
N PRO A 143 14.81 -4.87 -12.73
CA PRO A 143 13.46 -5.23 -13.17
C PRO A 143 13.29 -6.73 -13.49
N SER A 144 14.34 -7.40 -13.97
CA SER A 144 14.30 -8.85 -14.18
C SER A 144 14.19 -9.66 -12.89
N LYS A 145 14.84 -9.20 -11.81
CA LYS A 145 14.76 -9.82 -10.48
C LYS A 145 13.41 -9.54 -9.83
N ALA A 146 12.88 -8.32 -9.98
CA ALA A 146 11.51 -7.98 -9.58
C ALA A 146 10.46 -8.87 -10.28
N LEU A 147 10.55 -9.04 -11.61
CA LEU A 147 9.63 -9.93 -12.33
C LEU A 147 9.75 -11.39 -11.87
N ALA A 148 10.98 -11.86 -11.60
CA ALA A 148 11.21 -13.18 -11.05
C ALA A 148 10.61 -13.35 -9.64
N LEU A 149 10.63 -12.30 -8.81
CA LEU A 149 9.99 -12.27 -7.52
C LEU A 149 8.46 -12.33 -7.63
N VAL A 150 7.83 -11.54 -8.50
CA VAL A 150 6.38 -11.60 -8.78
C VAL A 150 5.98 -13.03 -9.14
N ARG A 151 6.73 -13.68 -10.04
CA ARG A 151 6.48 -15.07 -10.43
C ARG A 151 6.64 -16.03 -9.25
N ALA A 152 7.70 -15.89 -8.46
CA ALA A 152 7.95 -16.76 -7.32
C ALA A 152 6.92 -16.60 -6.20
N VAL A 153 6.34 -15.40 -6.00
CA VAL A 153 5.19 -15.19 -5.09
C VAL A 153 3.96 -15.91 -5.63
N LEU A 154 3.64 -15.74 -6.92
CA LEU A 154 2.51 -16.41 -7.57
C LEU A 154 2.61 -17.95 -7.53
N GLU A 155 3.82 -18.50 -7.51
CA GLU A 155 4.05 -19.95 -7.38
C GLU A 155 3.74 -20.50 -5.98
N ILE A 156 3.70 -19.68 -4.94
CA ILE A 156 3.56 -20.12 -3.53
C ILE A 156 2.34 -19.54 -2.81
N GLU A 157 1.62 -18.60 -3.43
CA GLU A 157 0.49 -17.88 -2.84
C GLU A 157 -0.73 -17.90 -3.77
N ASP A 158 -1.91 -18.18 -3.22
CA ASP A 158 -3.19 -18.27 -3.94
C ASP A 158 -4.28 -17.34 -3.37
N ASN A 159 -3.99 -16.64 -2.26
CA ASN A 159 -4.91 -15.70 -1.65
C ASN A 159 -5.11 -14.47 -2.55
N PRO A 160 -6.34 -14.24 -3.07
CA PRO A 160 -6.59 -13.17 -4.03
C PRO A 160 -6.34 -11.77 -3.45
N ASN A 161 -6.43 -11.58 -2.14
CA ASN A 161 -6.15 -10.29 -1.52
C ASN A 161 -4.65 -9.96 -1.54
N LEU A 162 -3.78 -10.95 -1.26
CA LEU A 162 -2.33 -10.78 -1.30
C LEU A 162 -1.82 -10.64 -2.74
N LEU A 163 -2.37 -11.44 -3.66
CA LEU A 163 -2.06 -11.32 -5.07
C LEU A 163 -2.51 -9.96 -5.64
N GLY A 164 -3.66 -9.43 -5.19
CA GLY A 164 -4.09 -8.07 -5.52
C GLY A 164 -3.12 -6.98 -5.04
N SER A 165 -2.50 -7.15 -3.86
CA SER A 165 -1.43 -6.26 -3.39
C SER A 165 -0.14 -6.40 -4.22
N SER A 166 0.18 -7.60 -4.71
CA SER A 166 1.31 -7.77 -5.64
C SER A 166 1.03 -7.17 -7.02
N SER A 167 -0.22 -7.20 -7.50
CA SER A 167 -0.58 -6.65 -8.81
C SER A 167 -0.60 -5.12 -8.80
N ALA A 168 -1.36 -4.51 -7.89
CA ALA A 168 -1.50 -3.04 -7.76
C ALA A 168 -0.35 -2.40 -6.95
N GLY A 169 0.82 -3.03 -6.98
CA GLY A 169 2.01 -2.64 -6.24
C GLY A 169 3.23 -3.05 -7.04
N MET A 170 3.92 -4.12 -6.64
CA MET A 170 5.17 -4.55 -7.26
C MET A 170 5.10 -4.78 -8.79
N LEU A 171 4.04 -5.38 -9.32
CA LEU A 171 3.91 -5.59 -10.77
C LEU A 171 3.59 -4.29 -11.52
N GLU A 172 2.78 -3.41 -10.91
CA GLU A 172 2.48 -2.08 -11.45
C GLU A 172 3.74 -1.20 -11.49
N ASP A 173 4.46 -1.11 -10.37
CA ASP A 173 5.73 -0.36 -10.26
C ASP A 173 6.83 -0.87 -11.19
N LEU A 174 6.75 -2.14 -11.60
CA LEU A 174 7.68 -2.74 -12.54
C LEU A 174 7.42 -2.29 -14.00
N ILE A 175 6.19 -1.93 -14.35
CA ILE A 175 5.80 -1.63 -15.72
C ILE A 175 6.24 -0.20 -16.10
N PRO A 176 7.20 -0.03 -17.02
CA PRO A 176 7.59 1.29 -17.48
C PRO A 176 6.51 1.94 -18.36
N SER A 177 6.52 3.27 -18.44
CA SER A 177 5.61 4.04 -19.31
C SER A 177 5.86 3.78 -20.81
N GLU A 178 7.11 3.56 -21.18
CA GLU A 178 7.56 3.33 -22.56
C GLU A 178 7.78 1.85 -22.83
N ASP A 179 7.63 1.47 -24.11
CA ASP A 179 7.81 0.09 -24.52
C ASP A 179 9.27 -0.38 -24.38
N GLY A 180 9.47 -1.68 -24.20
CA GLY A 180 10.82 -2.24 -24.10
C GLY A 180 10.90 -3.65 -23.52
N PRO A 181 12.11 -4.08 -23.12
CA PRO A 181 12.38 -5.47 -22.72
C PRO A 181 11.55 -5.95 -21.52
N VAL A 182 11.16 -5.04 -20.62
CA VAL A 182 10.30 -5.37 -19.48
C VAL A 182 8.89 -5.71 -19.96
N ILE A 183 8.33 -4.92 -20.87
CA ILE A 183 7.01 -5.19 -21.47
C ILE A 183 7.05 -6.50 -22.25
N ASP A 184 8.10 -6.75 -23.03
CA ASP A 184 8.30 -8.03 -23.73
C ASP A 184 8.24 -9.23 -22.76
N ALA A 185 8.92 -9.13 -21.63
CA ALA A 185 8.97 -10.19 -20.63
C ALA A 185 7.61 -10.39 -19.93
N VAL A 186 6.92 -9.31 -19.57
CA VAL A 186 5.58 -9.34 -18.96
C VAL A 186 4.56 -9.96 -19.93
N VAL A 187 4.52 -9.50 -21.18
CA VAL A 187 3.62 -10.04 -22.22
C VAL A 187 3.90 -11.52 -22.47
N ALA A 188 5.17 -11.91 -22.60
CA ALA A 188 5.55 -13.31 -22.83
C ALA A 188 5.16 -14.20 -21.65
N LEU A 189 5.26 -13.71 -20.41
CA LEU A 189 4.87 -14.47 -19.22
C LEU A 189 3.36 -14.62 -19.11
N ALA A 190 2.59 -13.53 -19.29
CA ALA A 190 1.13 -13.57 -19.29
C ALA A 190 0.57 -14.50 -20.37
N THR A 191 1.15 -14.50 -21.57
CA THR A 191 0.72 -15.39 -22.66
C THR A 191 0.93 -16.87 -22.34
N ARG A 192 1.90 -17.21 -21.48
CA ARG A 192 2.29 -18.59 -21.18
C ARG A 192 1.76 -19.10 -19.84
N ASN A 193 1.33 -18.20 -18.95
CA ASN A 193 0.89 -18.54 -17.61
C ASN A 193 -0.47 -17.87 -17.30
N PRO A 194 -1.58 -18.65 -17.33
CA PRO A 194 -2.91 -18.13 -17.02
C PRO A 194 -3.03 -17.45 -15.66
N GLN A 195 -2.34 -17.95 -14.62
CA GLN A 195 -2.37 -17.31 -13.30
C GLN A 195 -1.68 -15.93 -13.34
N PHE A 196 -0.64 -15.79 -14.16
CA PHE A 196 0.03 -14.50 -14.32
C PHE A 196 -0.79 -13.55 -15.21
N GLN A 197 -1.51 -14.08 -16.19
CA GLN A 197 -2.49 -13.32 -16.95
C GLN A 197 -3.58 -12.74 -16.03
N ASP A 198 -4.12 -13.56 -15.12
CA ASP A 198 -5.09 -13.11 -14.11
C ASP A 198 -4.49 -12.04 -13.18
N LEU A 199 -3.23 -12.23 -12.73
CA LEU A 199 -2.52 -11.24 -11.92
C LEU A 199 -2.37 -9.89 -12.67
N LEU A 200 -2.06 -9.93 -13.96
CA LEU A 200 -1.90 -8.73 -14.80
C LEU A 200 -3.20 -7.92 -14.91
N CYS A 201 -4.37 -8.55 -14.79
CA CYS A 201 -5.66 -7.85 -14.78
C CYS A 201 -5.83 -6.91 -13.58
N GLY A 202 -5.05 -7.10 -12.51
CA GLY A 202 -5.07 -6.25 -11.31
C GLY A 202 -4.15 -5.02 -11.34
N VAL A 203 -3.46 -4.76 -12.46
CA VAL A 203 -2.57 -3.60 -12.65
C VAL A 203 -3.36 -2.38 -13.16
N TRP A 204 -3.02 -1.18 -12.72
CA TRP A 204 -3.57 0.07 -13.24
C TRP A 204 -2.66 0.63 -14.33
N PHE A 205 -3.23 1.12 -15.43
CA PHE A 205 -2.47 1.60 -16.60
C PHE A 205 -2.40 3.12 -16.65
N ASP A 206 -2.23 3.73 -15.49
CA ASP A 206 -2.12 5.17 -15.37
C ASP A 206 -0.77 5.63 -15.95
N ASP A 207 -0.76 6.72 -16.71
CA ASP A 207 0.44 7.34 -17.31
C ASP A 207 1.30 6.44 -18.23
N LEU A 208 0.75 5.32 -18.72
CA LEU A 208 1.41 4.46 -19.72
C LEU A 208 1.19 4.98 -21.15
N SER A 209 2.16 4.74 -22.04
CA SER A 209 1.99 5.06 -23.47
C SER A 209 0.88 4.19 -24.11
N PRO A 210 0.17 4.69 -25.14
CA PRO A 210 -0.88 3.92 -25.81
C PRO A 210 -0.40 2.57 -26.38
N GLU A 211 0.86 2.50 -26.80
CA GLU A 211 1.48 1.28 -27.30
C GLU A 211 1.59 0.21 -26.20
N VAL A 212 2.12 0.58 -25.03
CA VAL A 212 2.22 -0.31 -23.87
C VAL A 212 0.83 -0.77 -23.42
N VAL A 213 -0.14 0.15 -23.33
CA VAL A 213 -1.52 -0.17 -22.96
C VAL A 213 -2.13 -1.21 -23.90
N ALA A 214 -1.94 -1.06 -25.23
CA ALA A 214 -2.45 -2.02 -26.20
C ALA A 214 -1.83 -3.41 -26.02
N ARG A 215 -0.50 -3.48 -25.85
CA ARG A 215 0.23 -4.75 -25.65
C ARG A 215 -0.20 -5.47 -24.38
N LEU A 216 -0.31 -4.75 -23.26
CA LEU A 216 -0.72 -5.34 -21.98
C LEU A 216 -2.20 -5.73 -21.97
N THR A 217 -3.07 -4.95 -22.63
CA THR A 217 -4.50 -5.30 -22.80
C THR A 217 -4.67 -6.58 -23.62
N TRP A 218 -3.88 -6.75 -24.69
CA TRP A 218 -3.82 -8.00 -25.43
C TRP A 218 -3.37 -9.16 -24.53
N ALA A 219 -2.29 -8.97 -23.76
CA ALA A 219 -1.74 -9.99 -22.87
C ALA A 219 -2.71 -10.41 -21.75
N ARG A 220 -3.60 -9.52 -21.30
CA ARG A 220 -4.72 -9.84 -20.39
C ARG A 220 -5.79 -10.76 -21.00
N GLY A 221 -5.72 -11.05 -22.30
CA GLY A 221 -6.75 -11.84 -23.01
C GLY A 221 -7.92 -11.00 -23.51
N HIS A 222 -7.79 -9.66 -23.51
CA HIS A 222 -8.88 -8.74 -23.88
C HIS A 222 -8.67 -8.01 -25.23
N GLY A 223 -7.60 -8.30 -25.99
CA GLY A 223 -7.31 -7.63 -27.26
C GLY A 223 -7.35 -8.55 -28.49
N GLN A 224 -7.97 -8.09 -29.57
CA GLN A 224 -7.64 -8.55 -30.94
C GLN A 224 -6.49 -7.67 -31.47
N LEU A 225 -5.51 -8.30 -32.12
CA LEU A 225 -4.42 -7.60 -32.83
C LEU A 225 -4.96 -6.82 -34.03
#